data_AF-A0A7Y2BK21-F1
#
_entry.id   AF-A0A7Y2BK21-F1
#
_cell.length_a   1.000
_cell.length_b   1.000
_cell.length_c   1.000
_cell.angle_alpha   90.00
_cell.angle_beta   90.00
_cell.angle_gamma   90.00
#
_symmetry.space_group_name_H-M   'P 1'
#
loop_
_entity.id
_entity.type
_entity.pdbx_description
1 polymer ?
#
loop_
_entity_poly.entity_id
_entity_poly.type
_entity_poly.pdbx_seq_one_letter_code
_entity_poly.pdbx_strand_id
1 'polypeptide(L)'
;HIEEAPDMMRRLATVGITTREACGNSVRNVTACEYAGVCKTQAFDVTPYANAITQFLLGHPDVQDFGRKFKIAFSGCEDNPCGLVTFHDLGAVAHVRDGKRGFRVVVGGGLGAVPVQAKVLAEFCPEEELLPLAQAVSRVFARLGEKQSRARARIKFLVQKVGIDEFKKLVAEEREGLRPDERWTAFLDDLHATDEKPVRDPGAIPSDAPAGFRAWAEHNLKPQAQEGYYSAIVKLPLGDFTATQGRALADLARKYTGDSIRCTVEQNLTFRWLSGADAVAFYDGLVALQMAAAGAGTITDMTSCPGTDTCKLGISASRGLTGELRKRLTLVEGDLDPAVRALRMKASGCFNSCGQHHAADIGFTGVSRQVGGRKVPHFNIVLGGQWTENAKSYGLVVGAVPSKNIPKAVELITEHYLADREGEESFQAFIARVGKREFRKVLAPIQKPPPYEEDPSYYSDWGNPREYTIGDIGVGECAGEIVPFVEFGLQQAEQQLHDAQDALEAGQAGAAALGGFTAMVTAAKALVRHLEVQVKDDADDVVANFKTHLHDTTLFHDPFAKGKFATYLLKMHGEQSYKNASDEIAHRTLDEAQLFLEAAHACYERLTQAAAAAAE
;
A
#
# COMPACT_ATOMS: atom_id res chain seq x y z
N HIS A 1 -7.50 0.38 30.62
CA HIS A 1 -6.17 0.30 29.97
C HIS A 1 -5.46 1.64 29.79
N ILE A 2 -6.16 2.79 29.66
CA ILE A 2 -5.48 4.10 29.58
C ILE A 2 -4.58 4.35 30.81
N GLU A 3 -5.06 3.92 31.98
CA GLU A 3 -4.36 4.14 33.26
C GLU A 3 -3.04 3.36 33.36
N GLU A 4 -2.90 2.28 32.58
CA GLU A 4 -1.70 1.43 32.54
C GLU A 4 -0.70 1.92 31.47
N ALA A 5 -1.11 2.80 30.56
CA ALA A 5 -0.29 3.25 29.44
C ALA A 5 1.03 3.91 29.86
N PRO A 6 1.09 4.79 30.90
CA PRO A 6 2.35 5.39 31.34
C PRO A 6 3.38 4.35 31.80
N ASP A 7 2.95 3.36 32.58
CA ASP A 7 3.84 2.31 33.09
C ASP A 7 4.30 1.36 31.98
N MET A 8 3.41 1.03 31.04
CA MET A 8 3.77 0.28 29.84
C MET A 8 4.82 1.02 29.01
N MET A 9 4.63 2.32 28.74
CA MET A 9 5.58 3.14 27.98
C MET A 9 6.93 3.25 28.67
N ARG A 10 6.96 3.38 30.01
CA ARG A 10 8.21 3.36 30.79
C ARG A 10 8.95 2.03 30.63
N ARG A 11 8.25 0.89 30.72
CA ARG A 11 8.86 -0.44 30.53
C ARG A 11 9.41 -0.61 29.12
N LEU A 12 8.70 -0.16 28.09
CA LEU A 12 9.20 -0.17 26.71
C LEU A 12 10.47 0.69 26.59
N ALA A 13 10.49 1.89 27.18
CA ALA A 13 11.65 2.77 27.14
C ALA A 13 12.90 2.16 27.79
N THR A 14 12.76 1.35 28.84
CA THR A 14 13.92 0.67 29.48
C THR A 14 14.65 -0.31 28.57
N VAL A 15 14.02 -0.74 27.48
CA VAL A 15 14.61 -1.64 26.47
C VAL A 15 14.74 -0.96 25.10
N GLY A 16 14.71 0.37 25.06
CA GLY A 16 14.90 1.14 23.83
C GLY A 16 13.70 1.19 22.88
N ILE A 17 12.52 0.74 23.30
CA ILE A 17 11.29 0.79 22.49
C ILE A 17 10.51 2.07 22.83
N THR A 18 10.02 2.75 21.80
CA THR A 18 9.20 3.97 21.93
C THR A 18 7.92 3.89 21.10
N THR A 19 6.85 4.52 21.59
CA THR A 19 5.59 4.72 20.84
C THR A 19 5.46 6.14 20.31
N ARG A 20 6.46 7.01 20.57
CA ARG A 20 6.50 8.37 20.03
C ARG A 20 6.45 8.29 18.50
N GLU A 21 5.56 9.06 17.89
CA GLU A 21 5.41 9.17 16.42
C GLU A 21 5.04 7.86 15.68
N ALA A 22 4.71 6.77 16.40
CA ALA A 22 4.12 5.57 15.81
C ALA A 22 2.78 5.87 15.08
N CYS A 23 2.08 6.90 15.56
CA CYS A 23 0.92 7.53 14.95
C CYS A 23 1.14 9.05 14.80
N GLY A 24 0.14 9.74 14.26
CA GLY A 24 0.16 11.19 14.09
C GLY A 24 0.60 11.67 12.71
N ASN A 25 0.66 12.99 12.55
CA ASN A 25 1.13 13.67 11.35
C ASN A 25 2.63 13.97 11.49
N SER A 26 3.43 12.91 11.50
CA SER A 26 4.89 12.96 11.61
C SER A 26 5.49 11.76 10.87
N VAL A 27 6.80 11.56 11.00
CA VAL A 27 7.53 10.40 10.50
C VAL A 27 7.08 9.16 11.25
N ARG A 28 6.63 8.14 10.51
CA ARG A 28 6.24 6.83 11.04
C ARG A 28 7.46 5.92 11.14
N ASN A 29 7.24 4.71 11.67
CA ASN A 29 8.24 3.65 11.66
C ASN A 29 8.95 3.56 10.31
N VAL A 30 10.27 3.65 10.34
CA VAL A 30 11.13 3.47 9.17
C VAL A 30 11.27 1.97 8.92
N THR A 31 10.96 1.52 7.71
CA THR A 31 11.03 0.10 7.36
C THR A 31 12.29 -0.20 6.55
N ALA A 32 12.79 -1.43 6.65
CA ALA A 32 13.91 -1.91 5.88
C ALA A 32 13.73 -3.40 5.55
N CYS A 33 14.50 -3.92 4.59
CA CYS A 33 14.54 -5.35 4.28
C CYS A 33 14.80 -6.21 5.53
N GLU A 34 13.96 -7.22 5.80
CA GLU A 34 14.17 -8.14 6.92
C GLU A 34 15.44 -9.00 6.75
N TYR A 35 15.96 -9.15 5.54
CA TYR A 35 17.20 -9.87 5.27
C TYR A 35 18.44 -8.96 5.16
N ALA A 36 18.30 -7.65 5.39
CA ALA A 36 19.43 -6.71 5.27
C ALA A 36 20.62 -7.15 6.16
N GLY A 37 21.80 -7.29 5.57
CA GLY A 37 23.03 -7.79 6.21
C GLY A 37 23.35 -9.27 5.94
N VAL A 38 22.34 -10.08 5.58
CA VAL A 38 22.51 -11.52 5.28
C VAL A 38 21.95 -11.92 3.92
N CYS A 39 21.35 -10.97 3.19
CA CYS A 39 20.78 -11.20 1.88
C CYS A 39 21.86 -11.43 0.83
N LYS A 40 21.65 -12.39 -0.07
CA LYS A 40 22.58 -12.71 -1.18
C LYS A 40 22.57 -11.69 -2.32
N THR A 41 21.47 -10.93 -2.46
CA THR A 41 21.23 -10.05 -3.60
C THR A 41 21.28 -8.57 -3.24
N GLN A 42 21.64 -8.24 -1.99
CA GLN A 42 21.72 -6.85 -1.56
C GLN A 42 23.00 -6.18 -2.08
N ALA A 43 22.95 -4.88 -2.36
CA ALA A 43 24.15 -4.09 -2.62
C ALA A 43 24.99 -3.91 -1.34
N PHE A 44 24.34 -3.56 -0.23
CA PHE A 44 24.93 -3.51 1.11
C PHE A 44 23.82 -3.55 2.18
N ASP A 45 24.20 -3.69 3.46
CA ASP A 45 23.24 -3.71 4.58
C ASP A 45 22.64 -2.32 4.82
N VAL A 46 21.32 -2.20 4.66
CA VAL A 46 20.59 -0.95 4.87
C VAL A 46 20.14 -0.72 6.32
N THR A 47 20.31 -1.70 7.21
CA THR A 47 19.89 -1.62 8.63
C THR A 47 20.47 -0.40 9.35
N PRO A 48 21.78 -0.09 9.25
CA PRO A 48 22.36 1.05 9.96
C PRO A 48 21.76 2.40 9.55
N TYR A 49 21.46 2.57 8.26
CA TYR A 49 20.90 3.80 7.70
C TYR A 49 19.44 3.99 8.12
N ALA A 50 18.66 2.91 8.13
CA ALA A 50 17.29 2.93 8.65
C ALA A 50 17.25 3.28 10.14
N ASN A 51 18.23 2.80 10.93
CA ASN A 51 18.40 3.18 12.33
C ASN A 51 18.81 4.65 12.45
N ALA A 52 19.80 5.10 11.69
CA ALA A 52 20.31 6.47 11.74
C ALA A 52 19.22 7.50 11.43
N ILE A 53 18.44 7.30 10.36
CA ILE A 53 17.36 8.22 10.00
C ILE A 53 16.20 8.18 11.01
N THR A 54 15.94 7.02 11.63
CA THR A 54 14.97 6.92 12.73
C THR A 54 15.42 7.78 13.90
N GLN A 55 16.66 7.61 14.37
CA GLN A 55 17.20 8.37 15.51
C GLN A 55 17.30 9.87 15.22
N PHE A 56 17.65 10.23 13.98
CA PHE A 56 17.77 11.61 13.56
C PHE A 56 16.42 12.34 13.50
N LEU A 57 15.38 11.70 12.93
CA LEU A 57 14.07 12.33 12.72
C LEU A 57 13.12 12.17 13.91
N LEU A 58 13.30 11.16 14.78
CA LEU A 58 12.43 10.94 15.93
C LEU A 58 12.43 12.15 16.86
N GLY A 59 11.29 12.83 16.98
CA GLY A 59 11.16 14.05 17.77
C GLY A 59 11.88 15.28 17.20
N HIS A 60 12.38 15.22 15.97
CA HIS A 60 13.05 16.33 15.32
C HIS A 60 12.06 17.47 15.03
N PRO A 61 12.39 18.75 15.28
CA PRO A 61 11.45 19.87 15.11
C PRO A 61 10.90 19.99 13.67
N ASP A 62 11.72 19.69 12.67
CA ASP A 62 11.35 19.77 11.25
C ASP A 62 10.32 18.72 10.80
N VAL A 63 9.96 17.75 11.65
CA VAL A 63 8.97 16.69 11.33
C VAL A 63 7.72 16.71 12.20
N GLN A 64 7.50 17.79 12.96
CA GLN A 64 6.38 17.90 13.89
C GLN A 64 5.14 18.58 13.29
N ASP A 65 5.26 19.22 12.13
CA ASP A 65 4.21 20.07 11.54
C ASP A 65 3.86 19.65 10.11
N PHE A 66 3.68 18.34 9.90
CA PHE A 66 3.18 17.82 8.63
C PHE A 66 1.64 17.88 8.56
N GLY A 67 1.12 18.01 7.35
CA GLY A 67 -0.32 17.84 7.10
C GLY A 67 -0.80 16.40 7.32
N ARG A 68 0.08 15.41 7.05
CA ARG A 68 -0.21 13.99 7.24
C ARG A 68 1.04 13.17 7.54
N LYS A 69 0.82 11.90 7.91
CA LYS A 69 1.87 10.90 8.15
C LYS A 69 2.90 10.86 7.02
N PHE A 70 4.16 10.63 7.36
CA PHE A 70 5.29 10.48 6.43
C PHE A 70 5.98 9.14 6.70
N LYS A 71 6.14 8.29 5.69
CA LYS A 71 6.67 6.94 5.81
C LYS A 71 7.96 6.81 5.00
N ILE A 72 8.97 6.20 5.62
CA ILE A 72 10.28 6.02 5.01
C ILE A 72 10.57 4.53 4.89
N ALA A 73 11.12 4.10 3.75
CA ALA A 73 11.55 2.72 3.56
C ALA A 73 12.94 2.61 2.91
N PHE A 74 13.67 1.56 3.29
CA PHE A 74 14.95 1.18 2.73
C PHE A 74 14.88 -0.19 2.09
N SER A 75 15.48 -0.33 0.91
CA SER A 75 15.71 -1.63 0.28
C SER A 75 17.18 -1.85 0.02
N GLY A 76 17.70 -3.00 0.42
CA GLY A 76 19.05 -3.44 0.05
C GLY A 76 19.15 -3.96 -1.39
N CYS A 77 18.03 -4.31 -2.01
CA CYS A 77 17.97 -4.95 -3.33
C CYS A 77 17.12 -4.13 -4.31
N GLU A 78 17.50 -4.13 -5.59
CA GLU A 78 16.71 -3.54 -6.67
C GLU A 78 15.58 -4.51 -7.10
N ASP A 79 15.93 -5.74 -7.48
CA ASP A 79 15.01 -6.65 -8.18
C ASP A 79 14.20 -7.59 -7.28
N ASN A 80 14.81 -8.07 -6.18
CA ASN A 80 14.20 -9.01 -5.23
C ASN A 80 14.03 -8.40 -3.83
N PRO A 81 13.31 -7.27 -3.69
CA PRO A 81 13.26 -6.56 -2.43
C PRO A 81 12.21 -7.13 -1.48
N CYS A 82 12.47 -6.89 -0.22
CA CYS A 82 11.50 -7.01 0.87
C CYS A 82 11.25 -5.67 1.58
N GLY A 83 12.04 -4.63 1.28
CA GLY A 83 11.88 -3.28 1.83
C GLY A 83 10.80 -2.42 1.15
N LEU A 84 10.55 -2.66 -0.15
CA LEU A 84 9.49 -2.05 -0.97
C LEU A 84 9.36 -0.52 -0.86
N VAL A 85 10.09 0.20 -1.70
CA VAL A 85 10.23 1.65 -1.52
C VAL A 85 9.22 2.51 -2.32
N THR A 86 8.59 1.98 -3.38
CA THR A 86 7.85 2.80 -4.35
C THR A 86 6.52 3.36 -3.85
N PHE A 87 5.97 2.83 -2.76
CA PHE A 87 4.74 3.35 -2.13
C PHE A 87 4.99 4.07 -0.79
N HIS A 88 6.24 4.43 -0.51
CA HIS A 88 6.62 5.22 0.66
C HIS A 88 6.73 6.71 0.31
N ASP A 89 6.58 7.57 1.33
CA ASP A 89 6.68 9.02 1.16
C ASP A 89 8.13 9.40 0.76
N LEU A 90 9.12 8.71 1.35
CA LEU A 90 10.53 8.71 0.95
C LEU A 90 11.05 7.27 0.92
N GLY A 91 11.78 6.91 -0.11
CA GLY A 91 12.31 5.56 -0.30
C GLY A 91 13.78 5.60 -0.72
N ALA A 92 14.58 4.66 -0.23
CA ALA A 92 16.00 4.57 -0.56
C ALA A 92 16.38 3.13 -0.95
N VAL A 93 16.88 2.94 -2.17
CA VAL A 93 17.42 1.65 -2.64
C VAL A 93 18.93 1.71 -2.62
N ALA A 94 19.57 0.77 -1.93
CA ALA A 94 21.01 0.66 -1.85
C ALA A 94 21.64 0.52 -3.24
N HIS A 95 22.61 1.37 -3.55
CA HIS A 95 23.27 1.42 -4.83
C HIS A 95 24.77 1.71 -4.67
N VAL A 96 25.61 1.09 -5.50
CA VAL A 96 27.06 1.35 -5.51
C VAL A 96 27.43 1.92 -6.86
N ARG A 97 28.03 3.11 -6.87
CA ARG A 97 28.48 3.81 -8.08
C ARG A 97 29.95 4.19 -7.93
N ASP A 98 30.77 3.79 -8.89
CA ASP A 98 32.21 4.09 -8.91
C ASP A 98 32.94 3.70 -7.62
N GLY A 99 32.54 2.57 -7.02
CA GLY A 99 33.08 2.06 -5.74
C GLY A 99 32.58 2.79 -4.49
N LYS A 100 31.74 3.81 -4.63
CA LYS A 100 31.11 4.52 -3.51
C LYS A 100 29.71 4.00 -3.26
N ARG A 101 29.37 3.77 -1.99
CA ARG A 101 28.01 3.44 -1.57
C ARG A 101 27.14 4.69 -1.56
N GLY A 102 25.86 4.47 -1.76
CA GLY A 102 24.84 5.50 -1.75
C GLY A 102 23.48 4.88 -2.03
N PHE A 103 22.51 5.71 -2.37
CA PHE A 103 21.13 5.29 -2.55
C PHE A 103 20.53 5.91 -3.81
N ARG A 104 19.76 5.12 -4.55
CA ARG A 104 18.74 5.68 -5.44
C ARG A 104 17.54 6.07 -4.59
N VAL A 105 17.20 7.36 -4.56
CA VAL A 105 16.17 7.91 -3.68
C VAL A 105 14.91 8.24 -4.48
N VAL A 106 13.76 7.78 -3.98
CA VAL A 106 12.43 8.05 -4.54
C VAL A 106 11.56 8.79 -3.54
N VAL A 107 10.61 9.59 -4.02
CA VAL A 107 9.72 10.42 -3.18
C VAL A 107 8.29 10.43 -3.74
N GLY A 108 7.30 10.65 -2.88
CA GLY A 108 5.92 10.90 -3.34
C GLY A 108 5.11 9.63 -3.60
N GLY A 109 5.45 8.50 -3.00
CA GLY A 109 4.66 7.27 -3.10
C GLY A 109 3.50 7.20 -2.12
N GLY A 110 2.54 6.32 -2.41
CA GLY A 110 1.53 5.93 -1.43
C GLY A 110 0.35 5.19 -2.02
N LEU A 111 -0.02 4.07 -1.39
CA LEU A 111 -1.19 3.27 -1.75
C LEU A 111 -2.50 4.04 -1.52
N GLY A 112 -3.04 4.08 -0.29
CA GLY A 112 -4.33 4.75 -0.04
C GLY A 112 -5.42 4.23 -0.99
N ALA A 113 -6.42 5.06 -1.28
CA ALA A 113 -7.50 4.70 -2.20
C ALA A 113 -7.09 4.66 -3.67
N VAL A 114 -6.21 5.60 -4.05
CA VAL A 114 -5.62 5.70 -5.38
C VAL A 114 -4.11 5.56 -5.22
N PRO A 115 -3.52 4.42 -5.64
CA PRO A 115 -2.11 4.17 -5.46
C PRO A 115 -1.28 5.05 -6.39
N VAL A 116 -0.24 5.68 -5.83
CA VAL A 116 0.72 6.53 -6.55
C VAL A 116 2.11 5.96 -6.36
N GLN A 117 2.84 5.84 -7.47
CA GLN A 117 4.23 5.39 -7.46
C GLN A 117 5.16 6.56 -7.19
N ALA A 118 6.12 6.36 -6.28
CA ALA A 118 7.15 7.34 -5.98
C ALA A 118 8.00 7.62 -7.22
N LYS A 119 8.32 8.89 -7.44
CA LYS A 119 9.16 9.36 -8.54
C LYS A 119 10.61 9.47 -8.06
N VAL A 120 11.58 9.34 -8.95
CA VAL A 120 13.01 9.43 -8.59
C VAL A 120 13.35 10.86 -8.18
N LEU A 121 13.82 11.02 -6.95
CA LEU A 121 14.32 12.29 -6.40
C LEU A 121 15.81 12.45 -6.71
N ALA A 122 16.60 11.39 -6.47
CA ALA A 122 18.03 11.36 -6.76
C ALA A 122 18.42 9.99 -7.31
N GLU A 123 19.08 9.96 -8.47
CA GLU A 123 19.62 8.72 -9.05
C GLU A 123 20.74 8.14 -8.18
N PHE A 124 21.49 9.02 -7.49
CA PHE A 124 22.51 8.63 -6.54
C PHE A 124 22.65 9.69 -5.44
N CYS A 125 22.35 9.30 -4.22
CA CYS A 125 22.56 10.06 -2.99
C CYS A 125 23.67 9.37 -2.18
N PRO A 126 24.86 9.97 -2.06
CA PRO A 126 25.92 9.46 -1.19
C PRO A 126 25.44 9.27 0.25
N GLU A 127 26.09 8.38 1.00
CA GLU A 127 25.69 8.06 2.38
C GLU A 127 25.67 9.30 3.28
N GLU A 128 26.66 10.19 3.11
CA GLU A 128 26.80 11.45 3.83
C GLU A 128 25.67 12.45 3.55
N GLU A 129 24.97 12.31 2.43
CA GLU A 129 23.87 13.19 2.04
C GLU A 129 22.48 12.64 2.39
N LEU A 130 22.39 11.42 2.93
CA LEU A 130 21.11 10.77 3.22
C LEU A 130 20.26 11.53 4.24
N LEU A 131 20.82 11.83 5.42
CA LEU A 131 20.13 12.56 6.49
C LEU A 131 19.79 14.01 6.11
N PRO A 132 20.71 14.81 5.53
CA PRO A 132 20.36 16.18 5.17
C PRO A 132 19.35 16.23 4.01
N LEU A 133 19.39 15.29 3.06
CA LEU A 133 18.36 15.18 2.03
C LEU A 133 16.97 14.88 2.65
N ALA A 134 16.90 13.94 3.58
CA ALA A 134 15.66 13.61 4.28
C ALA A 134 15.12 14.81 5.09
N GLN A 135 16.00 15.60 5.72
CA GLN A 135 15.63 16.83 6.42
C GLN A 135 15.08 17.90 5.46
N ALA A 136 15.73 18.10 4.31
CA ALA A 136 15.29 19.06 3.29
C ALA A 136 13.91 18.68 2.73
N VAL A 137 13.71 17.40 2.38
CA VAL A 137 12.39 16.87 1.97
C VAL A 137 11.33 17.11 3.04
N SER A 138 11.68 16.87 4.31
CA SER A 138 10.78 17.08 5.44
C SER A 138 10.35 18.55 5.56
N ARG A 139 11.29 19.50 5.45
CA ARG A 139 10.98 20.94 5.54
C ARG A 139 10.17 21.44 4.36
N VAL A 140 10.47 20.98 3.14
CA VAL A 140 9.63 21.28 1.96
C VAL A 140 8.21 20.79 2.17
N PHE A 141 8.04 19.55 2.68
CA PHE A 141 6.72 19.00 2.96
C PHE A 141 5.98 19.73 4.09
N ALA A 142 6.67 20.09 5.18
CA ALA A 142 6.07 20.85 6.28
C ALA A 142 5.59 22.24 5.83
N ARG A 143 6.34 22.88 4.92
CA ARG A 143 6.06 24.25 4.42
C ARG A 143 4.97 24.28 3.35
N LEU A 144 4.98 23.34 2.41
CA LEU A 144 4.14 23.38 1.21
C LEU A 144 3.02 22.32 1.19
N GLY A 145 3.09 21.33 2.08
CA GLY A 145 2.09 20.28 2.17
C GLY A 145 0.72 20.82 2.61
N GLU A 146 -0.34 20.26 2.04
CA GLU A 146 -1.71 20.57 2.40
C GLU A 146 -1.99 20.18 3.87
N LYS A 147 -2.69 21.04 4.63
CA LYS A 147 -2.97 20.83 6.06
C LYS A 147 -4.47 20.88 6.40
N GLN A 148 -5.31 21.45 5.53
CA GLN A 148 -6.74 21.57 5.72
C GLN A 148 -7.46 20.30 5.25
N SER A 149 -7.20 19.88 4.01
CA SER A 149 -7.80 18.68 3.43
C SER A 149 -6.91 17.46 3.70
N ARG A 150 -7.27 16.66 4.71
CA ARG A 150 -6.51 15.46 5.09
C ARG A 150 -6.42 14.42 3.95
N ALA A 151 -7.42 14.36 3.09
CA ALA A 151 -7.43 13.50 1.90
C ALA A 151 -6.34 13.87 0.90
N ARG A 152 -5.94 15.15 0.83
CA ARG A 152 -4.87 15.68 -0.03
C ARG A 152 -3.56 16.00 0.71
N ALA A 153 -3.51 15.78 2.02
CA ALA A 153 -2.39 16.17 2.89
C ALA A 153 -1.15 15.27 2.82
N ARG A 154 -1.11 14.26 1.96
CA ARG A 154 0.03 13.34 1.78
C ARG A 154 1.02 13.93 0.78
N ILE A 155 2.33 13.71 0.98
CA ILE A 155 3.36 14.30 0.11
C ILE A 155 3.21 13.90 -1.36
N LYS A 156 2.64 12.74 -1.66
CA LYS A 156 2.35 12.31 -3.04
C LYS A 156 1.57 13.37 -3.84
N PHE A 157 0.59 14.02 -3.19
CA PHE A 157 -0.21 15.07 -3.83
C PHE A 157 0.57 16.36 -3.99
N LEU A 158 1.46 16.69 -3.04
CA LEU A 158 2.38 17.82 -3.19
C LEU A 158 3.29 17.60 -4.40
N VAL A 159 3.94 16.44 -4.50
CA VAL A 159 4.83 16.10 -5.62
C VAL A 159 4.09 16.10 -6.95
N GLN A 160 2.86 15.57 -7.01
CA GLN A 160 2.01 15.63 -8.20
C GLN A 160 1.66 17.07 -8.58
N LYS A 161 1.27 17.90 -7.60
CA LYS A 161 0.88 19.29 -7.83
C LYS A 161 2.01 20.16 -8.36
N VAL A 162 3.22 20.02 -7.81
CA VAL A 162 4.36 20.86 -8.23
C VAL A 162 5.15 20.27 -9.41
N GLY A 163 5.04 18.96 -9.64
CA GLY A 163 5.89 18.23 -10.58
C GLY A 163 7.23 17.84 -9.96
N ILE A 164 7.78 16.69 -10.37
CA ILE A 164 9.00 16.13 -9.77
C ILE A 164 10.23 17.03 -9.94
N ASP A 165 10.35 17.73 -11.06
CA ASP A 165 11.53 18.57 -11.34
C ASP A 165 11.55 19.85 -10.50
N GLU A 166 10.40 20.52 -10.34
CA GLU A 166 10.30 21.65 -9.41
C GLU A 166 10.45 21.17 -7.96
N PHE A 167 9.91 20.00 -7.61
CA PHE A 167 10.11 19.44 -6.27
C PHE A 167 11.61 19.19 -5.97
N LYS A 168 12.37 18.63 -6.93
CA LYS A 168 13.83 18.47 -6.80
C LYS A 168 14.54 19.79 -6.56
N LYS A 169 14.17 20.84 -7.30
CA LYS A 169 14.73 22.18 -7.14
C LYS A 169 14.44 22.76 -5.76
N LEU A 170 13.19 22.68 -5.30
CA LEU A 170 12.79 23.13 -3.96
C LEU A 170 13.56 22.40 -2.84
N VAL A 171 13.78 21.09 -3.00
CA VAL A 171 14.57 20.29 -2.06
C VAL A 171 16.04 20.68 -2.09
N ALA A 172 16.63 20.93 -3.26
CA ALA A 172 18.01 21.38 -3.39
C ALA A 172 18.21 22.76 -2.75
N GLU A 173 17.32 23.71 -3.01
CA GLU A 173 17.34 25.05 -2.40
C GLU A 173 17.21 24.97 -0.86
N GLU A 174 16.30 24.12 -0.36
CA GLU A 174 16.16 23.90 1.08
C GLU A 174 17.44 23.28 1.67
N ARG A 175 18.02 22.28 1.00
CA ARG A 175 19.26 21.59 1.39
C ARG A 175 20.46 22.54 1.46
N GLU A 176 20.59 23.48 0.53
CA GLU A 176 21.63 24.52 0.53
C GLU A 176 21.44 25.52 1.70
N GLY A 177 20.19 25.81 2.05
CA GLY A 177 19.84 26.70 3.16
C GLY A 177 19.93 26.07 4.56
N LEU A 178 20.08 24.75 4.67
CA LEU A 178 20.23 24.06 5.95
C LEU A 178 21.57 24.43 6.61
N ARG A 179 21.50 24.73 7.92
CA ARG A 179 22.72 24.87 8.73
C ARG A 179 23.39 23.50 8.86
N PRO A 180 24.72 23.41 8.70
CA PRO A 180 25.44 22.17 8.93
C PRO A 180 25.12 21.58 10.31
N ASP A 181 24.88 20.27 10.33
CA ASP A 181 24.61 19.51 11.53
C ASP A 181 25.55 18.29 11.57
N GLU A 182 26.37 18.19 12.61
CA GLU A 182 27.33 17.10 12.77
C GLU A 182 26.65 15.72 12.80
N ARG A 183 25.37 15.68 13.22
CA ARG A 183 24.57 14.45 13.25
C ARG A 183 24.33 13.86 11.87
N TRP A 184 24.47 14.65 10.80
CA TRP A 184 24.28 14.18 9.42
C TRP A 184 25.25 13.07 9.03
N THR A 185 26.47 13.08 9.57
CA THR A 185 27.51 12.11 9.22
C THR A 185 28.03 11.32 10.41
N ALA A 186 27.76 11.74 11.65
CA ALA A 186 28.26 11.07 12.86
C ALA A 186 27.92 9.57 12.92
N PHE A 187 26.81 9.14 12.33
CA PHE A 187 26.42 7.72 12.29
C PHE A 187 27.33 6.85 11.41
N LEU A 188 28.07 7.46 10.46
CA LEU A 188 28.96 6.74 9.54
C LEU A 188 30.18 6.16 10.26
N ASP A 189 30.64 6.81 11.34
CA ASP A 189 31.79 6.36 12.12
C ASP A 189 31.50 5.02 12.83
N ASP A 190 30.23 4.79 13.19
CA ASP A 190 29.75 3.61 13.92
C ASP A 190 28.75 2.75 13.11
N LEU A 191 28.81 2.81 11.78
CA LEU A 191 27.81 2.21 10.88
C LEU A 191 27.53 0.72 11.20
N HIS A 192 28.56 -0.02 11.61
CA HIS A 192 28.48 -1.47 11.85
C HIS A 192 28.40 -1.84 13.35
N ALA A 193 28.20 -0.87 14.23
CA ALA A 193 28.18 -1.10 15.68
C ALA A 193 27.04 -2.04 16.13
N THR A 194 25.93 -2.07 15.38
CA THR A 194 24.74 -2.90 15.68
C THR A 194 24.62 -4.12 14.78
N ASP A 195 25.67 -4.50 14.05
CA ASP A 195 25.63 -5.66 13.18
C ASP A 195 25.43 -6.94 14.00
N GLU A 196 24.39 -7.69 13.64
CA GLU A 196 24.06 -8.97 14.26
C GLU A 196 25.16 -10.00 13.97
N LYS A 197 25.52 -10.82 14.97
CA LYS A 197 26.54 -11.87 14.85
C LYS A 197 25.95 -13.23 15.23
N PRO A 198 26.40 -14.32 14.59
CA PRO A 198 25.96 -15.65 14.96
C PRO A 198 26.43 -16.04 16.36
N VAL A 199 25.59 -16.80 17.08
CA VAL A 199 25.91 -17.37 18.41
C VAL A 199 26.22 -18.87 18.34
N ARG A 200 26.14 -19.46 17.14
CA ARG A 200 26.40 -20.87 16.82
C ARG A 200 27.32 -20.92 15.62
N ASP A 201 28.20 -21.92 15.58
CA ASP A 201 29.06 -22.16 14.41
C ASP A 201 28.21 -22.53 13.18
N PRO A 202 28.68 -22.21 11.95
CA PRO A 202 27.97 -22.59 10.75
C PRO A 202 27.89 -24.11 10.63
N GLY A 203 26.81 -24.62 10.05
CA GLY A 203 26.61 -26.05 9.92
C GLY A 203 25.64 -26.42 8.81
N ALA A 204 25.77 -27.64 8.30
CA ALA A 204 24.85 -28.19 7.32
C ALA A 204 23.55 -28.66 8.01
N ILE A 205 22.44 -28.56 7.29
CA ILE A 205 21.18 -29.18 7.71
C ILE A 205 21.38 -30.71 7.78
N PRO A 206 20.96 -31.38 8.88
CA PRO A 206 21.07 -32.84 9.00
C PRO A 206 20.43 -33.57 7.81
N SER A 207 21.17 -34.53 7.24
CA SER A 207 20.72 -35.29 6.06
C SER A 207 19.54 -36.22 6.35
N ASP A 208 19.32 -36.57 7.61
CA ASP A 208 18.24 -37.39 8.15
C ASP A 208 17.08 -36.55 8.74
N ALA A 209 17.02 -35.25 8.44
CA ALA A 209 15.99 -34.36 8.99
C ALA A 209 14.55 -34.88 8.70
N PRO A 210 13.61 -34.78 9.69
CA PRO A 210 12.25 -35.29 9.56
C PRO A 210 11.46 -34.67 8.41
N ALA A 211 10.45 -35.39 7.89
CA ALA A 211 9.60 -34.92 6.80
C ALA A 211 8.88 -33.60 7.14
N GLY A 212 8.37 -33.45 8.37
CA GLY A 212 7.71 -32.22 8.83
C GLY A 212 8.63 -30.99 8.79
N PHE A 213 9.89 -31.17 9.21
CA PHE A 213 10.91 -30.12 9.10
C PHE A 213 11.18 -29.76 7.63
N ARG A 214 11.31 -30.75 6.74
CA ARG A 214 11.59 -30.47 5.31
C ARG A 214 10.47 -29.69 4.64
N ALA A 215 9.22 -30.04 4.92
CA ALA A 215 8.05 -29.32 4.42
C ALA A 215 8.01 -27.87 4.93
N TRP A 216 8.35 -27.65 6.21
CA TRP A 216 8.48 -26.31 6.76
C TRP A 216 9.64 -25.54 6.12
N ALA A 217 10.82 -26.16 6.03
CA ALA A 217 12.04 -25.54 5.54
C ALA A 217 11.95 -25.09 4.07
N GLU A 218 11.16 -25.77 3.23
CA GLU A 218 10.95 -25.40 1.81
C GLU A 218 10.56 -23.92 1.62
N HIS A 219 9.72 -23.39 2.52
CA HIS A 219 9.21 -22.02 2.42
C HIS A 219 9.70 -21.12 3.54
N ASN A 220 9.92 -21.68 4.73
CA ASN A 220 10.23 -20.91 5.92
C ASN A 220 11.74 -20.76 6.16
N LEU A 221 12.60 -21.50 5.46
CA LEU A 221 14.05 -21.40 5.62
C LEU A 221 14.71 -20.87 4.34
N LYS A 222 15.40 -19.74 4.45
CA LYS A 222 16.12 -19.13 3.32
C LYS A 222 17.63 -19.13 3.58
N PRO A 223 18.47 -19.60 2.65
CA PRO A 223 19.91 -19.56 2.83
C PRO A 223 20.44 -18.12 2.82
N GLN A 224 21.34 -17.80 3.75
CA GLN A 224 21.99 -16.49 3.84
C GLN A 224 23.19 -16.40 2.89
N ALA A 225 23.74 -15.19 2.73
CA ALA A 225 25.02 -14.96 2.06
C ALA A 225 26.19 -15.70 2.74
N GLN A 226 26.12 -15.86 4.07
CA GLN A 226 27.11 -16.61 4.84
C GLN A 226 26.79 -18.11 4.80
N GLU A 227 27.76 -18.90 4.35
CA GLU A 227 27.62 -20.35 4.21
C GLU A 227 27.31 -21.03 5.55
N GLY A 228 26.44 -22.05 5.52
CA GLY A 228 26.00 -22.79 6.71
C GLY A 228 24.99 -22.04 7.60
N TYR A 229 24.59 -20.82 7.23
CA TYR A 229 23.57 -20.05 7.93
C TYR A 229 22.30 -19.82 7.10
N TYR A 230 21.20 -19.69 7.82
CA TYR A 230 19.87 -19.53 7.27
C TYR A 230 19.08 -18.45 8.01
N SER A 231 18.15 -17.82 7.30
CA SER A 231 17.09 -17.02 7.90
C SER A 231 15.82 -17.87 7.99
N ALA A 232 15.27 -18.01 9.19
CA ALA A 232 14.04 -18.73 9.48
C ALA A 232 12.87 -17.76 9.64
N ILE A 233 11.77 -18.03 8.95
CA ILE A 233 10.55 -17.22 8.97
C ILE A 233 9.48 -17.96 9.77
N VAL A 234 9.06 -17.36 10.88
CA VAL A 234 7.96 -17.84 11.70
C VAL A 234 6.69 -17.18 11.20
N LYS A 235 5.84 -17.98 10.55
CA LYS A 235 4.56 -17.56 10.01
C LYS A 235 3.56 -17.33 11.13
N LEU A 236 2.96 -16.14 11.17
CA LEU A 236 1.98 -15.73 12.18
C LEU A 236 0.59 -15.62 11.57
N PRO A 237 -0.37 -16.46 11.98
CA PRO A 237 -1.77 -16.26 11.67
C PRO A 237 -2.28 -14.86 11.99
N LEU A 238 -2.64 -14.09 10.94
CA LEU A 238 -3.12 -12.70 11.04
C LEU A 238 -2.15 -11.73 11.73
N GLY A 239 -0.87 -12.09 11.86
CA GLY A 239 0.12 -11.35 12.64
C GLY A 239 0.02 -11.53 14.16
N ASP A 240 -0.78 -12.49 14.63
CA ASP A 240 -1.06 -12.66 16.05
C ASP A 240 -0.14 -13.69 16.71
N PHE A 241 0.28 -13.38 17.94
CA PHE A 241 0.91 -14.32 18.87
C PHE A 241 0.66 -13.86 20.31
N THR A 242 0.73 -14.80 21.25
CA THR A 242 0.49 -14.51 22.67
C THR A 242 1.75 -13.99 23.37
N ALA A 243 1.61 -13.32 24.52
CA ALA A 243 2.74 -12.89 25.34
C ALA A 243 3.62 -14.08 25.79
N THR A 244 3.03 -15.27 26.02
CA THR A 244 3.78 -16.49 26.37
C THR A 244 4.61 -16.98 25.19
N GLN A 245 4.02 -17.03 24.00
CA GLN A 245 4.75 -17.34 22.77
C GLN A 245 5.87 -16.34 22.52
N GLY A 246 5.62 -15.03 22.71
CA GLY A 246 6.64 -13.99 22.54
C GLY A 246 7.86 -14.18 23.44
N ARG A 247 7.67 -14.54 24.72
CA ARG A 247 8.79 -14.85 25.63
C ARG A 247 9.57 -16.09 25.17
N ALA A 248 8.86 -17.14 24.77
CA ALA A 248 9.50 -18.36 24.30
C ALA A 248 10.26 -18.18 22.97
N LEU A 249 9.75 -17.35 22.06
CA LEU A 249 10.46 -16.95 20.84
C LEU A 249 11.74 -16.18 21.16
N ALA A 250 11.72 -15.29 22.17
CA ALA A 250 12.93 -14.61 22.62
C ALA A 250 13.96 -15.60 23.20
N ASP A 251 13.53 -16.66 23.89
CA ASP A 251 14.43 -17.70 24.40
C ASP A 251 15.01 -18.56 23.26
N LEU A 252 14.20 -18.87 22.24
CA LEU A 252 14.70 -19.52 21.02
C LEU A 252 15.72 -18.64 20.29
N ALA A 253 15.47 -17.32 20.19
CA ALA A 253 16.42 -16.39 19.59
C ALA A 253 17.77 -16.46 20.33
N ARG A 254 17.76 -16.23 21.65
CA ARG A 254 18.98 -16.23 22.49
C ARG A 254 19.78 -17.51 22.37
N LYS A 255 19.09 -18.64 22.19
CA LYS A 255 19.73 -19.95 22.09
C LYS A 255 20.36 -20.21 20.73
N TYR A 256 19.73 -19.76 19.63
CA TYR A 256 20.08 -20.22 18.29
C TYR A 256 20.53 -19.14 17.31
N THR A 257 20.05 -17.90 17.48
CA THR A 257 20.18 -16.84 16.45
C THR A 257 20.74 -15.53 16.98
N GLY A 258 20.92 -15.38 18.30
CA GLY A 258 21.38 -14.15 18.93
C GLY A 258 20.27 -13.47 19.73
N ASP A 259 20.24 -12.15 19.77
CA ASP A 259 19.27 -11.37 20.55
C ASP A 259 18.31 -10.54 19.68
N SER A 260 18.25 -10.82 18.38
CA SER A 260 17.44 -10.11 17.39
C SER A 260 16.29 -10.96 16.83
N ILE A 261 15.16 -10.30 16.58
CA ILE A 261 14.04 -10.81 15.80
C ILE A 261 13.54 -9.65 14.93
N ARG A 262 13.29 -9.90 13.64
CA ARG A 262 12.79 -8.87 12.70
C ARG A 262 11.33 -9.10 12.36
N CYS A 263 10.49 -8.08 12.54
CA CYS A 263 9.12 -8.10 12.04
C CYS A 263 9.12 -7.84 10.53
N THR A 264 8.27 -8.54 9.77
CA THR A 264 8.17 -8.38 8.32
C THR A 264 6.95 -7.54 7.91
N VAL A 265 7.00 -6.97 6.70
CA VAL A 265 5.86 -6.29 6.08
C VAL A 265 4.70 -7.23 5.73
N GLU A 266 4.93 -8.55 5.83
CA GLU A 266 3.93 -9.61 5.65
C GLU A 266 3.33 -10.09 6.99
N GLN A 267 3.64 -9.42 8.10
CA GLN A 267 3.17 -9.71 9.46
C GLN A 267 3.75 -10.99 10.08
N ASN A 268 4.96 -11.38 9.66
CA ASN A 268 5.69 -12.52 10.21
C ASN A 268 6.91 -12.08 11.02
N LEU A 269 7.63 -13.05 11.59
CA LEU A 269 8.89 -12.84 12.29
C LEU A 269 10.03 -13.57 11.58
N THR A 270 11.17 -12.91 11.42
CA THR A 270 12.38 -13.46 10.81
C THR A 270 13.50 -13.55 11.85
N PHE A 271 14.11 -14.72 11.94
CA PHE A 271 15.27 -15.04 12.75
C PHE A 271 16.45 -15.25 11.80
N ARG A 272 17.51 -14.47 11.95
CA ARG A 272 18.71 -14.56 11.11
C ARG A 272 19.80 -15.37 11.81
N TRP A 273 20.87 -15.72 11.12
CA TRP A 273 22.02 -16.42 11.71
C TRP A 273 21.69 -17.77 12.33
N LEU A 274 20.64 -18.46 11.87
CA LEU A 274 20.35 -19.82 12.28
C LEU A 274 21.34 -20.77 11.60
N SER A 275 22.16 -21.47 12.40
CA SER A 275 23.03 -22.54 11.89
C SER A 275 22.20 -23.68 11.33
N GLY A 276 22.55 -24.20 10.15
CA GLY A 276 21.86 -25.36 9.57
C GLY A 276 21.89 -26.59 10.48
N ALA A 277 22.95 -26.76 11.26
CA ALA A 277 23.09 -27.88 12.21
C ALA A 277 22.05 -27.81 13.35
N ASP A 278 21.59 -26.61 13.71
CA ASP A 278 20.59 -26.40 14.76
C ASP A 278 19.16 -26.25 14.22
N ALA A 279 18.97 -26.21 12.89
CA ALA A 279 17.70 -25.86 12.28
C ALA A 279 16.55 -26.80 12.66
N VAL A 280 16.81 -28.11 12.80
CA VAL A 280 15.81 -29.08 13.26
C VAL A 280 15.40 -28.82 14.71
N ALA A 281 16.36 -28.57 15.59
CA ALA A 281 16.08 -28.29 16.99
C ALA A 281 15.34 -26.95 17.19
N PHE A 282 15.64 -25.94 16.37
CA PHE A 282 14.89 -24.68 16.34
C PHE A 282 13.43 -24.93 15.90
N TYR A 283 13.22 -25.71 14.84
CA TYR A 283 11.90 -26.12 14.38
C TYR A 283 11.11 -26.88 15.44
N ASP A 284 11.72 -27.85 16.13
CA ASP A 284 11.07 -28.60 17.22
C ASP A 284 10.61 -27.66 18.34
N GLY A 285 11.41 -26.63 18.65
CA GLY A 285 11.01 -25.55 19.55
C GLY A 285 9.76 -24.82 19.07
N LEU A 286 9.66 -24.48 17.79
CA LEU A 286 8.46 -23.87 17.21
C LEU A 286 7.25 -24.82 17.22
N VAL A 287 7.46 -26.12 17.01
CA VAL A 287 6.40 -27.14 17.09
C VAL A 287 5.81 -27.16 18.49
N ALA A 288 6.66 -27.16 19.53
CA ALA A 288 6.22 -27.10 20.92
C ALA A 288 5.41 -25.83 21.25
N LEU A 289 5.66 -24.73 20.53
CA LEU A 289 4.93 -23.47 20.66
C LEU A 289 3.68 -23.37 19.76
N GLN A 290 3.43 -24.37 18.92
CA GLN A 290 2.40 -24.36 17.87
C GLN A 290 2.59 -23.21 16.86
N MET A 291 3.85 -22.89 16.55
CA MET A 291 4.25 -21.80 15.64
C MET A 291 5.06 -22.28 14.42
N ALA A 292 5.07 -23.58 14.16
CA ALA A 292 5.81 -24.21 13.06
C ALA A 292 5.00 -24.36 11.75
N ALA A 293 4.03 -23.46 11.51
CA ALA A 293 3.23 -23.51 10.28
C ALA A 293 4.11 -23.22 9.05
N ALA A 294 4.00 -24.08 8.03
CA ALA A 294 4.73 -23.95 6.77
C ALA A 294 4.09 -22.92 5.82
N GLY A 295 4.73 -22.73 4.66
CA GLY A 295 4.19 -21.92 3.58
C GLY A 295 4.38 -20.42 3.79
N ALA A 296 5.49 -19.97 4.37
CA ALA A 296 5.83 -18.53 4.39
C ALA A 296 6.02 -17.98 2.97
N GLY A 297 5.46 -16.80 2.68
CA GLY A 297 5.50 -16.16 1.37
C GLY A 297 4.69 -16.85 0.26
N THR A 298 3.77 -17.75 0.62
CA THR A 298 2.87 -18.46 -0.31
C THR A 298 1.45 -17.88 -0.26
N ILE A 299 0.54 -18.45 -1.06
CA ILE A 299 -0.88 -18.09 -1.10
C ILE A 299 -1.60 -18.23 0.24
N THR A 300 -1.08 -19.07 1.15
CA THR A 300 -1.63 -19.24 2.51
C THR A 300 -1.05 -18.24 3.53
N ASP A 301 -0.01 -17.49 3.17
CA ASP A 301 0.64 -16.48 4.01
C ASP A 301 0.05 -15.08 3.78
N MET A 302 -1.25 -14.99 4.05
CA MET A 302 -2.02 -13.79 3.76
C MET A 302 -1.80 -12.69 4.80
N THR A 303 -1.49 -11.48 4.33
CA THR A 303 -1.49 -10.25 5.13
C THR A 303 -2.91 -9.67 5.24
N SER A 304 -3.31 -9.22 6.43
CA SER A 304 -4.62 -8.59 6.65
C SER A 304 -4.53 -7.38 7.57
N CYS A 305 -5.21 -6.28 7.22
CA CYS A 305 -5.40 -5.19 8.19
C CYS A 305 -6.48 -5.56 9.23
N PRO A 306 -6.59 -4.83 10.35
CA PRO A 306 -7.58 -5.13 11.37
C PRO A 306 -9.04 -5.19 10.88
N GLY A 307 -9.39 -4.42 9.84
CA GLY A 307 -10.75 -4.40 9.31
C GLY A 307 -11.78 -4.02 10.39
N THR A 308 -13.00 -4.56 10.28
CA THR A 308 -14.09 -4.29 11.22
C THR A 308 -13.91 -4.91 12.60
N ASP A 309 -12.86 -5.71 12.84
CA ASP A 309 -12.58 -6.30 14.15
C ASP A 309 -12.33 -5.21 15.21
N THR A 310 -11.46 -4.24 14.88
CA THR A 310 -11.08 -3.15 15.81
C THR A 310 -10.94 -1.79 15.15
N CYS A 311 -10.90 -1.70 13.81
CA CYS A 311 -10.72 -0.43 13.13
C CYS A 311 -12.06 0.28 12.90
N LYS A 312 -12.16 1.54 13.36
CA LYS A 312 -13.32 2.42 13.10
C LYS A 312 -13.54 2.76 11.62
N LEU A 313 -12.57 2.46 10.76
CA LEU A 313 -12.66 2.67 9.30
C LEU A 313 -12.93 1.39 8.53
N GLY A 314 -13.07 0.25 9.22
CA GLY A 314 -13.36 -1.02 8.58
C GLY A 314 -14.72 -0.96 7.89
N ILE A 315 -14.76 -1.30 6.61
CA ILE A 315 -16.01 -1.44 5.85
C ILE A 315 -16.40 -2.92 5.77
N SER A 316 -15.42 -3.81 5.59
CA SER A 316 -15.60 -5.27 5.58
C SER A 316 -14.57 -5.95 6.49
N ALA A 317 -14.88 -7.16 6.96
CA ALA A 317 -14.07 -7.95 7.90
C ALA A 317 -12.88 -8.62 7.19
N SER A 318 -11.80 -7.86 6.94
CA SER A 318 -10.61 -8.40 6.28
C SER A 318 -9.95 -9.53 7.06
N ARG A 319 -9.93 -9.47 8.40
CA ARG A 319 -9.37 -10.55 9.23
C ARG A 319 -10.21 -11.82 9.16
N GLY A 320 -11.53 -11.68 9.25
CA GLY A 320 -12.47 -12.78 9.05
C GLY A 320 -12.31 -13.45 7.69
N LEU A 321 -12.24 -12.66 6.61
CA LEU A 321 -12.02 -13.18 5.25
C LEU A 321 -10.69 -13.92 5.15
N THR A 322 -9.61 -13.31 5.64
CA THR A 322 -8.28 -13.92 5.62
C THR A 322 -8.24 -15.22 6.42
N GLY A 323 -8.88 -15.27 7.59
CA GLY A 323 -8.97 -16.49 8.40
C GLY A 323 -9.67 -17.63 7.64
N GLU A 324 -10.78 -17.33 6.96
CA GLU A 324 -11.51 -18.31 6.17
C GLU A 324 -10.72 -18.82 4.96
N LEU A 325 -10.09 -17.91 4.19
CA LEU A 325 -9.26 -18.29 3.05
C LEU A 325 -8.08 -19.16 3.49
N ARG A 326 -7.39 -18.79 4.57
CA ARG A 326 -6.29 -19.58 5.12
C ARG A 326 -6.75 -20.97 5.52
N LYS A 327 -7.88 -21.08 6.23
CA LYS A 327 -8.43 -22.38 6.65
C LYS A 327 -8.68 -23.29 5.44
N ARG A 328 -9.27 -22.77 4.36
CA ARG A 328 -9.55 -23.56 3.14
C ARG A 328 -8.29 -23.92 2.39
N LEU A 329 -7.43 -22.93 2.12
CA LEU A 329 -6.24 -23.12 1.31
C LEU A 329 -5.20 -24.03 1.98
N THR A 330 -5.07 -23.99 3.31
CA THR A 330 -4.15 -24.88 4.05
C THR A 330 -4.49 -26.36 3.84
N LEU A 331 -5.77 -26.70 3.60
CA LEU A 331 -6.19 -28.09 3.37
C LEU A 331 -5.76 -28.63 1.99
N VAL A 332 -5.52 -27.75 1.03
CA VAL A 332 -5.23 -28.11 -0.38
C VAL A 332 -3.87 -27.60 -0.85
N GLU A 333 -3.12 -26.90 0.00
CA GLU A 333 -1.87 -26.20 -0.36
C GLU A 333 -0.84 -27.12 -1.04
N GLY A 334 -0.74 -28.37 -0.58
CA GLY A 334 0.15 -29.37 -1.15
C GLY A 334 -0.24 -29.86 -2.55
N ASP A 335 -1.50 -29.68 -2.93
CA ASP A 335 -2.06 -30.09 -4.22
C ASP A 335 -2.15 -28.93 -5.24
N LEU A 336 -1.85 -27.69 -4.80
CA LEU A 336 -1.87 -26.52 -5.68
C LEU A 336 -0.69 -26.56 -6.67
N ASP A 337 -0.95 -26.13 -7.91
CA ASP A 337 0.12 -25.87 -8.89
C ASP A 337 1.16 -24.90 -8.29
N PRO A 338 2.46 -25.13 -8.46
CA PRO A 338 3.52 -24.29 -7.89
C PRO A 338 3.36 -22.79 -8.17
N ALA A 339 2.83 -22.41 -9.35
CA ALA A 339 2.61 -21.00 -9.67
C ALA A 339 1.46 -20.39 -8.88
N VAL A 340 0.41 -21.15 -8.59
CA VAL A 340 -0.69 -20.70 -7.72
C VAL A 340 -0.22 -20.63 -6.26
N ARG A 341 0.54 -21.63 -5.82
CA ARG A 341 1.11 -21.65 -4.47
C ARG A 341 2.02 -20.45 -4.21
N ALA A 342 2.72 -19.95 -5.24
CA ALA A 342 3.62 -18.80 -5.15
C ALA A 342 2.92 -17.42 -5.11
N LEU A 343 1.60 -17.35 -5.31
CA LEU A 343 0.88 -16.08 -5.31
C LEU A 343 0.83 -15.45 -3.93
N ARG A 344 0.97 -14.12 -3.85
CA ARG A 344 0.73 -13.35 -2.62
C ARG A 344 -0.68 -12.80 -2.59
N MET A 345 -1.36 -13.00 -1.47
CA MET A 345 -2.67 -12.43 -1.25
C MET A 345 -2.71 -11.49 -0.06
N LYS A 346 -3.42 -10.36 -0.23
CA LYS A 346 -3.48 -9.33 0.80
C LYS A 346 -4.87 -8.72 0.92
N ALA A 347 -5.35 -8.53 2.14
CA ALA A 347 -6.68 -8.00 2.42
C ALA A 347 -6.65 -6.71 3.23
N SER A 348 -7.53 -5.78 2.89
CA SER A 348 -7.82 -4.60 3.70
C SER A 348 -9.32 -4.41 3.83
N GLY A 349 -9.79 -4.10 5.03
CA GLY A 349 -11.21 -3.88 5.28
C GLY A 349 -11.77 -2.60 4.66
N CYS A 350 -10.92 -1.73 4.09
CA CYS A 350 -11.31 -0.52 3.37
C CYS A 350 -10.23 -0.09 2.38
N PHE A 351 -10.54 0.96 1.60
CA PHE A 351 -9.70 1.57 0.57
C PHE A 351 -8.35 2.11 1.07
N ASN A 352 -8.11 2.26 2.38
CA ASN A 352 -6.86 2.81 2.89
C ASN A 352 -5.62 1.94 2.63
N SER A 353 -5.82 0.68 2.21
CA SER A 353 -4.76 -0.26 1.83
C SER A 353 -3.71 -0.53 2.93
N CYS A 354 -4.15 -0.56 4.20
CA CYS A 354 -3.27 -0.90 5.33
C CYS A 354 -2.65 -2.30 5.21
N GLY A 355 -3.35 -3.24 4.57
CA GLY A 355 -2.84 -4.57 4.25
C GLY A 355 -2.08 -4.63 2.93
N GLN A 356 -1.85 -3.50 2.23
CA GLN A 356 -1.10 -3.41 0.97
C GLN A 356 -1.74 -4.19 -0.21
N HIS A 357 -3.06 -4.21 -0.31
CA HIS A 357 -3.77 -4.99 -1.35
C HIS A 357 -3.41 -4.61 -2.79
N HIS A 358 -2.92 -3.38 -3.02
CA HIS A 358 -2.50 -2.94 -4.36
C HIS A 358 -1.17 -3.56 -4.81
N ALA A 359 -0.31 -4.00 -3.89
CA ALA A 359 1.01 -4.55 -4.22
C ALA A 359 1.03 -6.09 -4.31
N ALA A 360 -0.13 -6.74 -4.11
CA ALA A 360 -0.25 -8.20 -4.11
C ALA A 360 -0.64 -8.73 -5.50
N ASP A 361 -0.37 -10.01 -5.75
CA ASP A 361 -0.91 -10.74 -6.90
C ASP A 361 -2.44 -10.66 -6.88
N ILE A 362 -3.04 -11.01 -5.73
CA ILE A 362 -4.49 -10.92 -5.48
C ILE A 362 -4.76 -10.10 -4.22
N GLY A 363 -5.30 -8.90 -4.41
CA GLY A 363 -5.69 -7.97 -3.36
C GLY A 363 -7.20 -7.94 -3.12
N PHE A 364 -7.60 -7.69 -1.87
CA PHE A 364 -8.99 -7.48 -1.47
C PHE A 364 -9.16 -6.15 -0.74
N THR A 365 -10.11 -5.34 -1.16
CA THR A 365 -10.46 -4.08 -0.48
C THR A 365 -11.94 -4.02 -0.14
N GLY A 366 -12.26 -3.87 1.14
CA GLY A 366 -13.62 -3.91 1.67
C GLY A 366 -14.48 -2.75 1.16
N VAL A 367 -15.68 -3.08 0.69
CA VAL A 367 -16.70 -2.14 0.21
C VAL A 367 -18.09 -2.59 0.63
N SER A 368 -19.05 -1.67 0.66
CA SER A 368 -20.45 -1.96 0.93
C SER A 368 -21.29 -1.85 -0.34
N ARG A 369 -22.26 -2.76 -0.51
CA ARG A 369 -23.28 -2.67 -1.57
C ARG A 369 -24.68 -2.74 -0.96
N GLN A 370 -25.66 -2.20 -1.67
CA GLN A 370 -27.07 -2.31 -1.30
C GLN A 370 -27.75 -3.33 -2.19
N VAL A 371 -28.40 -4.33 -1.60
CA VAL A 371 -29.11 -5.41 -2.31
C VAL A 371 -30.45 -5.63 -1.61
N GLY A 372 -31.56 -5.49 -2.34
CA GLY A 372 -32.90 -5.65 -1.77
C GLY A 372 -33.19 -4.72 -0.59
N GLY A 373 -32.66 -3.49 -0.63
CA GLY A 373 -32.78 -2.51 0.46
C GLY A 373 -31.81 -2.69 1.62
N ARG A 374 -31.15 -3.84 1.75
CA ARG A 374 -30.18 -4.14 2.83
C ARG A 374 -28.74 -3.87 2.39
N LYS A 375 -27.88 -3.55 3.35
CA LYS A 375 -26.43 -3.44 3.09
C LYS A 375 -25.79 -4.83 3.16
N VAL A 376 -24.82 -5.07 2.27
CA VAL A 376 -24.13 -6.36 2.13
C VAL A 376 -22.63 -6.15 2.08
N PRO A 377 -21.83 -6.88 2.88
CA PRO A 377 -20.38 -6.78 2.85
C PRO A 377 -19.84 -7.35 1.54
N HIS A 378 -19.00 -6.57 0.87
CA HIS A 378 -18.32 -6.96 -0.37
C HIS A 378 -16.82 -6.69 -0.24
N PHE A 379 -16.07 -7.29 -1.15
CA PHE A 379 -14.71 -6.85 -1.44
C PHE A 379 -14.59 -6.57 -2.94
N ASN A 380 -13.93 -5.47 -3.27
CA ASN A 380 -13.35 -5.29 -4.58
C ASN A 380 -12.10 -6.18 -4.67
N ILE A 381 -12.00 -6.94 -5.76
CA ILE A 381 -10.81 -7.72 -6.10
C ILE A 381 -9.86 -6.84 -6.91
N VAL A 382 -8.58 -6.87 -6.53
CA VAL A 382 -7.48 -6.13 -7.13
C VAL A 382 -6.47 -7.14 -7.66
N LEU A 383 -6.14 -7.13 -8.95
CA LEU A 383 -5.28 -8.17 -9.56
C LEU A 383 -4.03 -7.58 -10.21
N GLY A 384 -2.91 -8.29 -10.08
CA GLY A 384 -1.69 -8.04 -10.85
C GLY A 384 -0.73 -7.01 -10.25
N GLY A 385 -0.77 -6.78 -8.93
CA GLY A 385 0.27 -6.01 -8.27
C GLY A 385 1.61 -6.75 -8.36
N GLN A 386 2.68 -6.01 -8.64
CA GLN A 386 4.02 -6.57 -8.79
C GLN A 386 4.82 -6.30 -7.52
N TRP A 387 5.17 -7.35 -6.75
CA TRP A 387 5.97 -7.23 -5.52
C TRP A 387 7.47 -7.03 -5.80
N THR A 388 7.98 -7.64 -6.89
CA THR A 388 9.37 -7.50 -7.34
C THR A 388 9.68 -6.08 -7.79
N GLU A 389 10.96 -5.77 -8.01
CA GLU A 389 11.39 -4.46 -8.50
C GLU A 389 10.86 -3.29 -7.63
N ASN A 390 10.85 -3.51 -6.32
CA ASN A 390 10.46 -2.57 -5.25
C ASN A 390 9.00 -2.13 -5.26
N ALA A 391 8.10 -3.03 -5.66
CA ALA A 391 6.70 -2.73 -5.93
C ALA A 391 6.52 -1.87 -7.20
N LYS A 392 7.02 -2.37 -8.34
CA LYS A 392 7.07 -1.65 -9.62
C LYS A 392 5.71 -1.24 -10.17
N SER A 393 4.67 -2.03 -9.93
CA SER A 393 3.33 -1.74 -10.42
C SER A 393 2.26 -2.21 -9.45
N TYR A 394 1.08 -1.61 -9.55
CA TYR A 394 -0.05 -1.85 -8.66
C TYR A 394 -1.19 -2.55 -9.38
N GLY A 395 -1.90 -3.41 -8.64
CA GLY A 395 -2.99 -4.18 -9.19
C GLY A 395 -4.22 -3.35 -9.54
N LEU A 396 -5.00 -3.88 -10.50
CA LEU A 396 -6.19 -3.27 -11.04
C LEU A 396 -7.44 -3.80 -10.36
N VAL A 397 -8.36 -2.90 -9.95
CA VAL A 397 -9.67 -3.30 -9.43
C VAL A 397 -10.48 -3.94 -10.56
N VAL A 398 -10.82 -5.23 -10.46
CA VAL A 398 -11.53 -5.96 -11.53
C VAL A 398 -13.04 -6.09 -11.29
N GLY A 399 -13.50 -6.15 -10.03
CA GLY A 399 -14.92 -6.23 -9.71
C GLY A 399 -15.19 -6.34 -8.22
N ALA A 400 -16.42 -6.05 -7.82
CA ALA A 400 -16.91 -6.23 -6.45
C ALA A 400 -17.66 -7.56 -6.35
N VAL A 401 -17.39 -8.34 -5.31
CA VAL A 401 -18.05 -9.61 -5.03
C VAL A 401 -18.46 -9.67 -3.55
N PRO A 402 -19.59 -10.32 -3.21
CA PRO A 402 -19.99 -10.52 -1.82
C PRO A 402 -18.88 -11.20 -1.03
N SER A 403 -18.70 -10.81 0.23
CA SER A 403 -17.64 -11.35 1.09
C SER A 403 -17.66 -12.89 1.13
N LYS A 404 -18.84 -13.50 1.18
CA LYS A 404 -19.02 -14.97 1.18
C LYS A 404 -18.59 -15.67 -0.11
N ASN A 405 -18.54 -14.94 -1.24
CA ASN A 405 -18.13 -15.47 -2.53
C ASN A 405 -16.63 -15.35 -2.81
N ILE A 406 -15.85 -14.69 -1.94
CA ILE A 406 -14.42 -14.51 -2.17
C ILE A 406 -13.65 -15.83 -2.29
N PRO A 407 -13.89 -16.88 -1.47
CA PRO A 407 -13.25 -18.18 -1.70
C PRO A 407 -13.48 -18.72 -3.10
N LYS A 408 -14.71 -18.62 -3.61
CA LYS A 408 -15.01 -19.04 -4.99
C LYS A 408 -14.36 -18.14 -6.03
N ALA A 409 -14.22 -16.85 -5.75
CA ALA A 409 -13.51 -15.93 -6.63
C ALA A 409 -12.03 -16.32 -6.77
N VAL A 410 -11.36 -16.68 -5.66
CA VAL A 410 -9.97 -17.15 -5.68
C VAL A 410 -9.84 -18.40 -6.55
N GLU A 411 -10.71 -19.40 -6.36
CA GLU A 411 -10.74 -20.60 -7.21
C GLU A 411 -10.83 -20.23 -8.70
N LEU A 412 -11.86 -19.46 -9.10
CA LEU A 412 -12.08 -19.07 -10.49
C LEU A 412 -10.91 -18.29 -11.10
N ILE A 413 -10.29 -17.40 -10.32
CA ILE A 413 -9.12 -16.63 -10.77
C ILE A 413 -7.93 -17.55 -11.00
N THR A 414 -7.66 -18.46 -10.05
CA THR A 414 -6.52 -19.39 -10.14
C THR A 414 -6.71 -20.45 -11.21
N GLU A 415 -7.92 -20.97 -11.38
CA GLU A 415 -8.29 -21.91 -12.46
C GLU A 415 -8.10 -21.26 -13.83
N HIS A 416 -8.59 -20.03 -14.00
CA HIS A 416 -8.44 -19.29 -15.25
C HIS A 416 -6.96 -18.97 -15.54
N TYR A 417 -6.18 -18.61 -14.52
CA TYR A 417 -4.74 -18.42 -14.67
C TYR A 417 -4.05 -19.70 -15.15
N LEU A 418 -4.33 -20.85 -14.53
CA LEU A 418 -3.71 -22.10 -14.92
C LEU A 418 -4.14 -22.59 -16.31
N ALA A 419 -5.40 -22.36 -16.69
CA ALA A 419 -5.93 -22.77 -17.99
C ALA A 419 -5.34 -21.97 -19.15
N ASP A 420 -5.15 -20.66 -18.96
CA ASP A 420 -4.85 -19.74 -20.05
C ASP A 420 -3.44 -19.10 -19.97
N ARG A 421 -2.61 -19.49 -18.99
CA ARG A 421 -1.20 -19.05 -18.92
C ARG A 421 -0.37 -19.61 -20.08
N GLU A 422 0.55 -18.82 -20.57
CA GLU A 422 1.46 -19.21 -21.65
C GLU A 422 2.84 -19.62 -21.09
N GLY A 423 3.14 -20.92 -21.06
CA GLY A 423 4.42 -21.42 -20.54
C GLY A 423 4.65 -21.07 -19.06
N GLU A 424 5.79 -20.44 -18.76
CA GLU A 424 6.19 -20.00 -17.41
C GLU A 424 5.75 -18.55 -17.10
N GLU A 425 4.68 -18.08 -17.75
CA GLU A 425 4.15 -16.73 -17.57
C GLU A 425 3.78 -16.46 -16.10
N SER A 426 4.30 -15.36 -15.55
CA SER A 426 3.94 -14.92 -14.20
C SER A 426 2.50 -14.44 -14.12
N PHE A 427 1.92 -14.46 -12.93
CA PHE A 427 0.56 -13.96 -12.73
C PHE A 427 0.41 -12.50 -13.18
N GLN A 428 1.39 -11.64 -12.91
CA GLN A 428 1.37 -10.24 -13.36
C GLN A 428 1.35 -10.12 -14.88
N ALA A 429 2.19 -10.88 -15.58
CA ALA A 429 2.24 -10.88 -17.04
C ALA A 429 0.91 -11.39 -17.62
N PHE A 430 0.33 -12.44 -17.02
CA PHE A 430 -0.99 -12.95 -17.37
C PHE A 430 -2.09 -11.89 -17.22
N ILE A 431 -2.14 -11.20 -16.07
CA ILE A 431 -3.11 -10.12 -15.84
C ILE A 431 -2.94 -8.98 -16.86
N ALA A 432 -1.70 -8.62 -17.18
CA ALA A 432 -1.40 -7.57 -18.17
C ALA A 432 -1.86 -7.96 -19.58
N ARG A 433 -1.65 -9.22 -19.99
CA ARG A 433 -2.03 -9.76 -21.30
C ARG A 433 -3.54 -9.92 -21.46
N VAL A 434 -4.18 -10.57 -20.49
CA VAL A 434 -5.61 -10.91 -20.53
C VAL A 434 -6.49 -9.68 -20.23
N GLY A 435 -6.05 -8.86 -19.28
CA GLY A 435 -6.69 -7.60 -18.94
C GLY A 435 -7.98 -7.73 -18.13
N LYS A 436 -8.37 -6.60 -17.53
CA LYS A 436 -9.50 -6.48 -16.60
C LYS A 436 -10.87 -6.89 -17.17
N ARG A 437 -11.07 -6.77 -18.49
CA ARG A 437 -12.38 -7.08 -19.12
C ARG A 437 -12.71 -8.56 -19.00
N GLU A 438 -11.71 -9.44 -19.11
CA GLU A 438 -11.94 -10.88 -19.05
C GLU A 438 -12.26 -11.30 -17.62
N PHE A 439 -11.51 -10.83 -16.63
CA PHE A 439 -11.80 -11.13 -15.22
C PHE A 439 -13.16 -10.62 -14.75
N ARG A 440 -13.70 -9.55 -15.35
CA ARG A 440 -15.09 -9.16 -15.11
C ARG A 440 -16.08 -10.24 -15.53
N LYS A 441 -15.82 -10.95 -16.65
CA LYS A 441 -16.65 -12.07 -17.09
C LYS A 441 -16.48 -13.28 -16.17
N VAL A 442 -15.23 -13.61 -15.81
CA VAL A 442 -14.90 -14.70 -14.87
C VAL A 442 -15.65 -14.53 -13.55
N LEU A 443 -15.71 -13.30 -13.03
CA LEU A 443 -16.36 -13.01 -11.75
C LEU A 443 -17.87 -12.79 -11.86
N ALA A 444 -18.41 -12.48 -13.04
CA ALA A 444 -19.82 -12.12 -13.23
C ALA A 444 -20.83 -13.09 -12.58
N PRO A 445 -20.64 -14.43 -12.63
CA PRO A 445 -21.58 -15.38 -12.02
C PRO A 445 -21.71 -15.25 -10.49
N ILE A 446 -20.71 -14.66 -9.81
CA ILE A 446 -20.64 -14.62 -8.34
C ILE A 446 -20.75 -13.19 -7.77
N GLN A 447 -21.06 -12.18 -8.58
CA GLN A 447 -21.14 -10.78 -8.14
C GLN A 447 -22.42 -10.44 -7.36
N LYS A 448 -23.45 -11.28 -7.44
CA LYS A 448 -24.73 -11.04 -6.75
C LYS A 448 -24.89 -12.01 -5.59
N PRO A 449 -25.24 -11.54 -4.38
CA PRO A 449 -25.66 -12.44 -3.33
C PRO A 449 -27.09 -12.94 -3.63
N PRO A 450 -27.49 -14.10 -3.09
CA PRO A 450 -28.89 -14.51 -3.06
C PRO A 450 -29.74 -13.53 -2.25
N PRO A 451 -31.08 -13.53 -2.42
CA PRO A 451 -32.00 -12.80 -1.55
C PRO A 451 -31.81 -13.16 -0.07
N TYR A 452 -32.11 -12.21 0.82
CA TYR A 452 -31.95 -12.41 2.27
C TYR A 452 -32.74 -13.61 2.78
N GLU A 453 -33.93 -13.84 2.24
CA GLU A 453 -34.83 -14.92 2.63
C GLU A 453 -34.30 -16.30 2.20
N GLU A 454 -33.44 -16.35 1.18
CA GLU A 454 -32.83 -17.58 0.68
C GLU A 454 -31.56 -17.93 1.45
N ASP A 455 -30.68 -16.95 1.68
CA ASP A 455 -29.47 -17.13 2.49
C ASP A 455 -29.09 -15.85 3.25
N PRO A 456 -29.54 -15.70 4.51
CA PRO A 456 -29.20 -14.57 5.37
C PRO A 456 -27.70 -14.43 5.64
N SER A 457 -26.90 -15.50 5.47
CA SER A 457 -25.48 -15.48 5.84
C SER A 457 -24.66 -14.51 4.99
N TYR A 458 -25.10 -14.19 3.76
CA TYR A 458 -24.48 -13.18 2.90
C TYR A 458 -24.57 -11.76 3.45
N TYR A 459 -25.52 -11.53 4.36
CA TYR A 459 -25.77 -10.23 5.00
C TYR A 459 -25.06 -10.14 6.35
N SER A 460 -24.10 -11.04 6.60
CA SER A 460 -23.12 -10.98 7.69
C SER A 460 -21.72 -11.13 7.10
N ASP A 461 -20.69 -10.65 7.78
CA ASP A 461 -19.32 -10.81 7.30
C ASP A 461 -18.68 -12.11 7.82
N TRP A 462 -17.49 -12.45 7.35
CA TRP A 462 -16.71 -13.55 7.92
C TRP A 462 -16.29 -13.23 9.36
N GLY A 463 -16.45 -14.19 10.27
CA GLY A 463 -16.06 -14.04 11.67
C GLY A 463 -16.94 -13.08 12.50
N ASN A 464 -17.93 -12.42 11.91
CA ASN A 464 -18.85 -11.52 12.62
C ASN A 464 -20.28 -12.03 12.48
N PRO A 465 -20.92 -12.50 13.57
CA PRO A 465 -22.28 -13.04 13.54
C PRO A 465 -23.37 -11.96 13.41
N ARG A 466 -23.03 -10.67 13.56
CA ARG A 466 -24.00 -9.58 13.47
C ARG A 466 -24.42 -9.37 12.01
N GLU A 467 -25.69 -9.01 11.81
CA GLU A 467 -26.13 -8.50 10.51
C GLU A 467 -25.31 -7.26 10.16
N TYR A 468 -24.87 -7.21 8.91
CA TYR A 468 -23.93 -6.23 8.42
C TYR A 468 -24.56 -4.85 8.37
N THR A 469 -23.86 -3.87 8.95
CA THR A 469 -24.20 -2.46 8.85
C THR A 469 -22.95 -1.63 8.62
N ILE A 470 -23.12 -0.42 8.11
CA ILE A 470 -22.06 0.60 8.03
C ILE A 470 -22.10 1.56 9.23
N GLY A 471 -22.95 1.30 10.23
CA GLY A 471 -23.15 2.19 11.38
C GLY A 471 -21.97 2.23 12.35
N ASP A 472 -21.14 1.18 12.36
CA ASP A 472 -19.92 1.10 13.19
C ASP A 472 -18.77 1.96 12.62
N ILE A 473 -18.91 2.52 11.41
CA ILE A 473 -17.91 3.39 10.79
C ILE A 473 -17.86 4.72 11.55
N GLY A 474 -16.70 5.05 12.09
CA GLY A 474 -16.47 6.26 12.86
C GLY A 474 -15.19 6.98 12.45
N VAL A 475 -14.88 8.07 13.15
CA VAL A 475 -13.70 8.88 12.83
C VAL A 475 -12.42 8.04 12.94
N GLY A 476 -11.67 7.98 11.84
CA GLY A 476 -10.41 7.26 11.78
C GLY A 476 -9.36 7.82 12.73
N GLU A 477 -8.65 6.93 13.41
CA GLU A 477 -7.45 7.29 14.16
C GLU A 477 -6.34 7.78 13.23
N CYS A 478 -5.23 8.28 13.81
CA CYS A 478 -4.19 9.08 13.16
C CYS A 478 -3.64 8.55 11.82
N ALA A 479 -3.80 7.28 11.45
CA ALA A 479 -3.31 6.69 10.22
C ALA A 479 -4.32 6.65 9.05
N GLY A 480 -5.62 6.66 9.31
CA GLY A 480 -6.64 6.52 8.27
C GLY A 480 -7.64 7.66 8.27
N GLU A 481 -8.43 7.73 7.22
CA GLU A 481 -9.50 8.72 7.07
C GLU A 481 -10.70 8.05 6.40
N ILE A 482 -11.91 8.44 6.81
CA ILE A 482 -13.10 8.21 5.98
C ILE A 482 -13.05 9.32 4.94
N VAL A 483 -12.65 8.96 3.74
CA VAL A 483 -12.67 9.84 2.59
C VAL A 483 -14.04 9.64 1.92
N PRO A 484 -14.87 10.68 1.80
CA PRO A 484 -16.15 10.61 1.09
C PRO A 484 -15.99 10.06 -0.32
N PHE A 485 -17.02 9.37 -0.84
CA PHE A 485 -16.91 8.70 -2.15
C PHE A 485 -16.54 9.67 -3.29
N VAL A 486 -17.04 10.89 -3.22
CA VAL A 486 -16.72 11.97 -4.16
C VAL A 486 -15.24 12.31 -4.18
N GLU A 487 -14.56 12.31 -3.03
CA GLU A 487 -13.13 12.56 -2.96
C GLU A 487 -12.30 11.46 -3.61
N PHE A 488 -12.74 10.19 -3.59
CA PHE A 488 -12.06 9.14 -4.39
C PHE A 488 -12.19 9.38 -5.88
N GLY A 489 -13.38 9.79 -6.34
CA GLY A 489 -13.60 10.08 -7.75
C GLY A 489 -12.78 11.28 -8.21
N LEU A 490 -12.68 12.32 -7.39
CA LEU A 490 -11.83 13.48 -7.67
C LEU A 490 -10.34 13.10 -7.67
N GLN A 491 -9.85 12.35 -6.69
CA GLN A 491 -8.47 11.84 -6.66
C GLN A 491 -8.14 10.94 -7.85
N GLN A 492 -9.09 10.10 -8.28
CA GLN A 492 -8.94 9.27 -9.46
C GLN A 492 -8.84 10.13 -10.72
N ALA A 493 -9.64 11.20 -10.82
CA ALA A 493 -9.56 12.14 -11.93
C ALA A 493 -8.21 12.87 -11.96
N GLU A 494 -7.70 13.33 -10.80
CA GLU A 494 -6.36 13.95 -10.70
C GLU A 494 -5.26 12.99 -11.19
N GLN A 495 -5.30 11.73 -10.77
CA GLN A 495 -4.34 10.73 -11.25
C GLN A 495 -4.45 10.52 -12.77
N GLN A 496 -5.66 10.41 -13.31
CA GLN A 496 -5.88 10.26 -14.76
C GLN A 496 -5.34 11.46 -15.55
N LEU A 497 -5.48 12.67 -15.01
CA LEU A 497 -4.92 13.88 -15.61
C LEU A 497 -3.38 13.85 -15.58
N HIS A 498 -2.79 13.42 -14.48
CA HIS A 498 -1.34 13.28 -14.36
C HIS A 498 -0.78 12.22 -15.34
N ASP A 499 -1.40 11.05 -15.41
CA ASP A 499 -1.01 10.00 -16.37
C ASP A 499 -1.12 10.52 -17.83
N ALA A 500 -2.08 11.40 -18.09
CA ALA A 500 -2.27 12.03 -19.39
C ALA A 500 -1.19 13.09 -19.71
N GLN A 501 -0.68 13.79 -18.70
CA GLN A 501 0.48 14.69 -18.83
C GLN A 501 1.75 13.89 -19.13
N ASP A 502 2.00 12.80 -18.39
CA ASP A 502 3.12 11.89 -18.64
C ASP A 502 3.06 11.31 -20.08
N ALA A 503 1.86 10.97 -20.58
CA ALA A 503 1.67 10.51 -21.96
C ALA A 503 2.02 11.58 -23.01
N LEU A 504 1.71 12.85 -22.73
CA LEU A 504 2.08 13.96 -23.63
C LEU A 504 3.59 14.14 -23.68
N GLU A 505 4.27 14.10 -22.54
CA GLU A 505 5.74 14.15 -22.46
C GLU A 505 6.39 13.00 -23.24
N ALA A 506 5.75 11.83 -23.26
CA ALA A 506 6.14 10.68 -24.06
C ALA A 506 5.78 10.79 -25.57
N GLY A 507 5.26 11.93 -26.03
CA GLY A 507 4.88 12.16 -27.43
C GLY A 507 3.58 11.46 -27.86
N GLN A 508 2.72 11.08 -26.91
CA GLN A 508 1.47 10.35 -27.16
C GLN A 508 0.24 11.25 -27.07
N ALA A 509 0.15 12.27 -27.94
CA ALA A 509 -0.90 13.29 -27.90
C ALA A 509 -2.34 12.75 -27.88
N GLY A 510 -2.63 11.69 -28.65
CA GLY A 510 -3.94 11.04 -28.65
C GLY A 510 -4.32 10.43 -27.29
N ALA A 511 -3.36 9.76 -26.64
CA ALA A 511 -3.56 9.18 -25.32
C ALA A 511 -3.72 10.27 -24.26
N ALA A 512 -2.92 11.34 -24.34
CA ALA A 512 -2.99 12.50 -23.47
C ALA A 512 -4.38 13.19 -23.54
N ALA A 513 -4.87 13.49 -24.75
CA ALA A 513 -6.16 14.15 -24.90
C ALA A 513 -7.34 13.29 -24.41
N LEU A 514 -7.31 11.98 -24.69
CA LEU A 514 -8.32 11.04 -24.18
C LEU A 514 -8.25 10.91 -22.65
N GLY A 515 -7.05 10.90 -22.09
CA GLY A 515 -6.82 10.89 -20.64
C GLY A 515 -7.40 12.12 -19.96
N GLY A 516 -7.14 13.32 -20.49
CA GLY A 516 -7.72 14.57 -19.99
C GLY A 516 -9.25 14.60 -20.04
N PHE A 517 -9.86 14.11 -21.13
CA PHE A 517 -11.32 13.93 -21.20
C PHE A 517 -11.84 12.98 -20.13
N THR A 518 -11.18 11.83 -19.99
CA THR A 518 -11.56 10.79 -19.03
C THR A 518 -11.48 11.31 -17.59
N ALA A 519 -10.47 12.10 -17.27
CA ALA A 519 -10.33 12.78 -15.97
C ALA A 519 -11.55 13.66 -15.67
N MET A 520 -11.95 14.53 -16.60
CA MET A 520 -13.12 15.40 -16.42
C MET A 520 -14.42 14.61 -16.23
N VAL A 521 -14.64 13.55 -17.02
CA VAL A 521 -15.81 12.66 -16.87
C VAL A 521 -15.82 11.99 -15.49
N THR A 522 -14.67 11.50 -15.03
CA THR A 522 -14.55 10.86 -13.70
C THR A 522 -14.87 11.85 -12.58
N ALA A 523 -14.34 13.08 -12.64
CA ALA A 523 -14.64 14.13 -11.66
C ALA A 523 -16.12 14.54 -11.68
N ALA A 524 -16.70 14.72 -12.86
CA ALA A 524 -18.12 15.04 -13.03
C ALA A 524 -19.02 13.97 -12.40
N LYS A 525 -18.73 12.70 -12.68
CA LYS A 525 -19.45 11.56 -12.11
C LYS A 525 -19.38 11.53 -10.58
N ALA A 526 -18.21 11.86 -10.02
CA ALA A 526 -18.02 11.92 -8.57
C ALA A 526 -18.96 12.94 -7.91
N LEU A 527 -19.02 14.15 -8.48
CA LEU A 527 -19.90 15.23 -8.02
C LEU A 527 -21.38 14.91 -8.20
N VAL A 528 -21.77 14.34 -9.34
CA VAL A 528 -23.18 13.98 -9.57
C VAL A 528 -23.65 12.93 -8.58
N ARG A 529 -22.83 11.91 -8.30
CA ARG A 529 -23.14 10.90 -7.28
C ARG A 529 -23.16 11.47 -5.87
N HIS A 530 -22.42 12.54 -5.60
CA HIS A 530 -22.48 13.26 -4.32
C HIS A 530 -23.85 13.89 -4.08
N LEU A 531 -24.54 14.31 -5.14
CA LEU A 531 -25.94 14.78 -5.11
C LEU A 531 -26.95 13.63 -5.05
N GLU A 532 -26.51 12.41 -4.74
CA GLU A 532 -27.31 11.19 -4.67
C GLU A 532 -28.02 10.78 -5.98
N VAL A 533 -27.59 11.35 -7.11
CA VAL A 533 -28.11 11.00 -8.43
C VAL A 533 -27.47 9.70 -8.91
N GLN A 534 -28.31 8.76 -9.39
CA GLN A 534 -27.85 7.50 -9.98
C GLN A 534 -27.34 7.76 -11.40
N VAL A 535 -26.10 7.35 -11.67
CA VAL A 535 -25.44 7.54 -12.97
C VAL A 535 -24.76 6.25 -13.39
N LYS A 536 -24.93 5.89 -14.65
CA LYS A 536 -24.28 4.75 -15.31
C LYS A 536 -22.78 5.01 -15.51
N ASP A 537 -22.05 3.96 -15.86
CA ASP A 537 -20.62 4.01 -16.13
C ASP A 537 -20.34 4.28 -17.61
N ASP A 538 -21.07 5.23 -18.23
CA ASP A 538 -20.88 5.69 -19.60
C ASP A 538 -20.78 7.23 -19.66
N ALA A 539 -19.97 7.74 -20.59
CA ALA A 539 -19.64 9.17 -20.63
C ALA A 539 -20.86 10.04 -20.99
N ASP A 540 -21.77 9.54 -21.84
CA ASP A 540 -22.95 10.28 -22.28
C ASP A 540 -23.91 10.52 -21.10
N ASP A 541 -24.21 9.48 -20.32
CA ASP A 541 -25.05 9.56 -19.14
C ASP A 541 -24.42 10.44 -18.07
N VAL A 542 -23.10 10.33 -17.84
CA VAL A 542 -22.39 11.19 -16.88
C VAL A 542 -22.47 12.66 -17.28
N VAL A 543 -22.17 12.98 -18.54
CA VAL A 543 -22.16 14.37 -19.01
C VAL A 543 -23.57 14.96 -19.01
N ALA A 544 -24.59 14.18 -19.38
CA ALA A 544 -25.98 14.59 -19.32
C ALA A 544 -26.40 14.94 -17.88
N ASN A 545 -26.15 14.04 -16.92
CA ASN A 545 -26.50 14.29 -15.53
C ASN A 545 -25.67 15.42 -14.91
N PHE A 546 -24.39 15.55 -15.26
CA PHE A 546 -23.57 16.69 -14.85
C PHE A 546 -24.15 18.01 -15.34
N LYS A 547 -24.55 18.05 -16.62
CA LYS A 547 -25.19 19.24 -17.18
C LYS A 547 -26.45 19.61 -16.41
N THR A 548 -27.38 18.66 -16.26
CA THR A 548 -28.68 18.89 -15.62
C THR A 548 -28.56 19.28 -14.14
N HIS A 549 -27.71 18.59 -13.37
CA HIS A 549 -27.71 18.72 -11.91
C HIS A 549 -26.65 19.67 -11.36
N LEU A 550 -25.59 19.98 -12.12
CA LEU A 550 -24.48 20.81 -11.65
C LEU A 550 -24.26 22.07 -12.50
N HIS A 551 -24.37 21.97 -13.82
CA HIS A 551 -24.16 23.13 -14.70
C HIS A 551 -25.41 24.02 -14.81
N ASP A 552 -26.56 23.45 -15.17
CA ASP A 552 -27.80 24.20 -15.40
C ASP A 552 -28.38 24.77 -14.10
N THR A 553 -28.14 24.09 -12.97
CA THR A 553 -28.44 24.57 -11.60
C THR A 553 -27.44 25.59 -11.07
N THR A 554 -26.37 25.88 -11.83
CA THR A 554 -25.27 26.77 -11.47
C THR A 554 -24.41 26.35 -10.28
N LEU A 555 -24.62 25.16 -9.71
CA LEU A 555 -23.86 24.67 -8.55
C LEU A 555 -22.35 24.53 -8.84
N PHE A 556 -21.99 24.17 -10.08
CA PHE A 556 -20.59 24.07 -10.51
C PHE A 556 -19.96 25.41 -10.88
N HIS A 557 -20.76 26.47 -11.04
CA HIS A 557 -20.25 27.73 -11.58
C HIS A 557 -19.24 28.35 -10.61
N ASP A 558 -18.16 28.85 -11.19
CA ASP A 558 -17.16 29.61 -10.46
C ASP A 558 -17.71 31.03 -10.16
N PRO A 559 -17.44 31.61 -8.97
CA PRO A 559 -17.91 32.95 -8.63
C PRO A 559 -17.51 34.04 -9.64
N PHE A 560 -16.38 33.88 -10.33
CA PHE A 560 -15.83 34.86 -11.27
C PHE A 560 -15.97 34.39 -12.73
N ALA A 561 -15.62 33.14 -13.00
CA ALA A 561 -15.64 32.56 -14.35
C ALA A 561 -17.01 31.95 -14.74
N LYS A 562 -17.99 31.96 -13.84
CA LYS A 562 -19.35 31.41 -14.04
C LYS A 562 -19.27 29.97 -14.57
N GLY A 563 -20.06 29.64 -15.59
CA GLY A 563 -20.10 28.31 -16.20
C GLY A 563 -18.90 27.96 -17.08
N LYS A 564 -17.88 28.83 -17.25
CA LYS A 564 -16.76 28.62 -18.19
C LYS A 564 -16.09 27.26 -17.99
N PHE A 565 -15.75 26.90 -16.76
CA PHE A 565 -15.07 25.62 -16.49
C PHE A 565 -15.95 24.42 -16.85
N ALA A 566 -17.27 24.48 -16.56
CA ALA A 566 -18.19 23.42 -16.98
C ALA A 566 -18.26 23.26 -18.50
N THR A 567 -18.07 24.33 -19.28
CA THR A 567 -18.11 24.24 -20.74
C THR A 567 -16.99 23.41 -21.32
N TYR A 568 -15.85 23.24 -20.63
CA TYR A 568 -14.74 22.42 -21.12
C TYR A 568 -15.14 20.96 -21.30
N LEU A 569 -15.77 20.36 -20.28
CA LEU A 569 -16.29 18.99 -20.37
C LEU A 569 -17.38 18.88 -21.45
N LEU A 570 -18.33 19.82 -21.48
CA LEU A 570 -19.45 19.80 -22.43
C LEU A 570 -18.97 19.92 -23.88
N LYS A 571 -18.01 20.82 -24.12
CA LYS A 571 -17.42 21.04 -25.44
C LYS A 571 -16.63 19.83 -25.90
N MET A 572 -15.76 19.29 -25.05
CA MET A 572 -14.97 18.11 -25.36
C MET A 572 -15.82 16.86 -25.62
N HIS A 573 -16.92 16.69 -24.86
CA HIS A 573 -17.88 15.62 -25.10
C HIS A 573 -18.58 15.76 -26.47
N GLY A 574 -19.02 16.98 -26.81
CA GLY A 574 -19.72 17.25 -28.07
C GLY A 574 -18.82 17.23 -29.31
N GLU A 575 -17.63 17.82 -29.24
CA GLU A 575 -16.68 17.92 -30.36
C GLU A 575 -15.81 16.66 -30.52
N GLN A 576 -15.65 15.87 -29.45
CA GLN A 576 -14.80 14.67 -29.42
C GLN A 576 -13.37 14.93 -29.94
N SER A 577 -12.83 16.11 -29.64
CA SER A 577 -11.51 16.58 -30.11
C SER A 577 -10.36 15.63 -29.76
N TYR A 578 -10.53 14.83 -28.71
CA TYR A 578 -9.56 13.80 -28.30
C TYR A 578 -9.38 12.66 -29.33
N LYS A 579 -10.32 12.44 -30.26
CA LYS A 579 -10.24 11.33 -31.24
C LYS A 579 -9.17 11.54 -32.31
N ASN A 580 -8.82 12.79 -32.60
CA ASN A 580 -7.84 13.18 -33.63
C ASN A 580 -6.89 14.26 -33.07
N ALA A 581 -6.38 14.06 -31.86
CA ALA A 581 -5.61 15.08 -31.17
C ALA A 581 -4.20 15.26 -31.75
N SER A 582 -3.87 16.50 -32.13
CA SER A 582 -2.49 16.97 -32.26
C SER A 582 -1.91 17.33 -30.88
N ASP A 583 -0.59 17.55 -30.80
CA ASP A 583 0.07 18.02 -29.58
C ASP A 583 -0.58 19.30 -29.03
N GLU A 584 -0.94 20.25 -29.89
CA GLU A 584 -1.64 21.48 -29.50
C GLU A 584 -3.02 21.19 -28.87
N ILE A 585 -3.79 20.27 -29.48
CA ILE A 585 -5.08 19.85 -28.93
C ILE A 585 -4.89 19.15 -27.59
N ALA A 586 -3.86 18.31 -27.47
CA ALA A 586 -3.55 17.60 -26.24
C ALA A 586 -3.14 18.56 -25.12
N HIS A 587 -2.23 19.50 -25.37
CA HIS A 587 -1.86 20.55 -24.42
C HIS A 587 -3.07 21.33 -23.93
N ARG A 588 -3.87 21.87 -24.85
CA ARG A 588 -5.09 22.62 -24.50
C ARG A 588 -6.06 21.77 -23.69
N THR A 589 -6.23 20.51 -24.06
CA THR A 589 -7.11 19.57 -23.36
C THR A 589 -6.68 19.36 -21.92
N LEU A 590 -5.38 19.22 -21.67
CA LEU A 590 -4.85 19.02 -20.33
C LEU A 590 -4.99 20.28 -19.47
N ASP A 591 -4.75 21.47 -20.03
CA ASP A 591 -4.99 22.74 -19.35
C ASP A 591 -6.47 22.93 -18.98
N GLU A 592 -7.37 22.63 -19.91
CA GLU A 592 -8.83 22.69 -19.69
C GLU A 592 -9.29 21.67 -18.64
N ALA A 593 -8.73 20.45 -18.67
CA ALA A 593 -9.01 19.41 -17.69
C ALA A 593 -8.49 19.79 -16.29
N GLN A 594 -7.30 20.39 -16.18
CA GLN A 594 -6.77 20.90 -14.91
C GLN A 594 -7.71 21.93 -14.28
N LEU A 595 -8.13 22.93 -15.08
CA LEU A 595 -9.08 23.96 -14.63
C LEU A 595 -10.45 23.36 -14.26
N PHE A 596 -10.93 22.36 -15.00
CA PHE A 596 -12.17 21.66 -14.66
C PHE A 596 -12.06 20.93 -13.33
N LEU A 597 -10.95 20.23 -13.07
CA LEU A 597 -10.73 19.49 -11.82
C LEU A 597 -10.63 20.45 -10.63
N GLU A 598 -9.93 21.58 -10.76
CA GLU A 598 -9.90 22.63 -9.73
C GLU A 598 -11.30 23.17 -9.41
N ALA A 599 -12.09 23.44 -10.45
CA ALA A 599 -13.49 23.85 -10.29
C ALA A 599 -14.34 22.77 -9.64
N ALA A 600 -14.08 21.49 -9.92
CA ALA A 600 -14.77 20.36 -9.31
C ALA A 600 -14.47 20.25 -7.81
N HIS A 601 -13.22 20.44 -7.40
CA HIS A 601 -12.84 20.51 -5.99
C HIS A 601 -13.51 21.69 -5.28
N ALA A 602 -13.44 22.89 -5.88
CA ALA A 602 -14.08 24.08 -5.32
C ALA A 602 -15.60 23.91 -5.21
N CYS A 603 -16.25 23.27 -6.19
CA CYS A 603 -17.67 22.94 -6.15
C CYS A 603 -17.99 22.02 -4.98
N TYR A 604 -17.24 20.93 -4.81
CA TYR A 604 -17.42 20.00 -3.69
C TYR A 604 -17.23 20.66 -2.32
N GLU A 605 -16.19 21.50 -2.16
CA GLU A 605 -15.97 22.24 -0.92
C GLU A 605 -17.15 23.15 -0.58
N ARG A 606 -17.70 23.88 -1.57
CA ARG A 606 -18.89 24.73 -1.38
C ARG A 606 -20.12 23.90 -1.00
N LEU A 607 -20.36 22.77 -1.68
CA LEU A 607 -21.49 21.88 -1.37
C LEU A 607 -21.40 21.34 0.06
N THR A 608 -20.20 20.96 0.49
CA THR A 608 -19.96 20.44 1.84
C THR A 608 -20.17 21.52 2.91
N GLN A 609 -19.67 22.74 2.67
CA GLN A 609 -19.88 23.87 3.57
C GLN A 609 -21.37 24.25 3.68
N ALA A 610 -22.10 24.26 2.56
CA ALA A 610 -23.53 24.55 2.56
C ALA A 610 -24.34 23.49 3.32
N ALA A 611 -23.98 22.21 3.19
CA ALA A 611 -24.61 21.13 3.93
C ALA A 611 -24.34 21.22 5.44
N ALA A 612 -23.11 21.56 5.84
CA ALA A 612 -22.75 21.76 7.25
C ALA A 612 -23.53 22.93 7.88
N ALA A 613 -23.62 24.07 7.17
CA ALA A 613 -24.36 25.24 7.63
C ALA A 613 -25.88 25.01 7.70
N ALA A 614 -26.43 24.03 6.98
CA ALA A 614 -27.84 23.67 7.05
C ALA A 614 -28.16 22.66 8.17
N ALA A 615 -27.15 22.04 8.76
CA ALA A 615 -27.27 21.06 9.84
C ALA A 615 -27.05 21.67 11.25
N GLU A 616 -26.42 22.85 11.31
CA GLU A 616 -26.39 23.75 12.48
C GLU A 616 -27.68 24.58 12.57
#